data_AF-A0A536UW49-F1
#
_entry.id   AF-A0A536UW49-F1
#
_cell.length_a   1.000
_cell.length_b   1.000
_cell.length_c   1.000
_cell.angle_alpha   90.00
_cell.angle_beta   90.00
_cell.angle_gamma   90.00
#
_symmetry.space_group_name_H-M   'P 1'
#
loop_
_entity.id
_entity.type
_entity.pdbx_description
1 polymer ?
#
loop_
_entity_poly.entity_id
_entity_poly.type
_entity_poly.pdbx_seq_one_letter_code
_entity_poly.pdbx_strand_id
1 'polypeptide(L)' 'MKTLDGGRISIGAMSVGIAQASLDAALKYARERKQFGKAIAEFQAIQFQLADMATEI' A
#
# COMPACT_ATOMS: atom_id res chain seq x y z
N MET A 1 17.32 23.85 14.74
CA MET A 1 16.64 22.54 14.94
C MET A 1 15.14 22.59 14.60
N LYS A 2 14.38 23.63 15.01
CA LYS A 2 12.92 23.74 14.80
C LYS A 2 12.39 23.48 13.36
N THR A 3 13.10 23.89 12.32
CA THR A 3 12.64 23.73 10.91
C THR A 3 12.70 22.28 10.43
N LEU A 4 13.71 21.51 10.88
CA LEU A 4 13.88 20.12 10.48
C LEU A 4 12.82 19.22 11.13
N ASP A 5 12.44 19.52 12.36
CA ASP A 5 11.43 18.76 13.10
C ASP A 5 10.04 18.90 12.45
N GLY A 6 9.67 20.12 12.03
CA GLY A 6 8.46 20.35 11.23
C GLY A 6 8.51 19.67 9.86
N GLY A 7 9.66 19.72 9.18
CA GLY A 7 9.85 19.06 7.89
C GLY A 7 9.71 17.54 7.96
N ARG A 8 10.25 16.90 9.01
CA ARG A 8 10.13 15.44 9.23
C ARG A 8 8.68 14.99 9.38
N ILE A 9 7.88 15.75 10.13
CA ILE A 9 6.45 15.46 10.32
C ILE A 9 5.71 15.57 8.98
N SER A 10 5.97 16.63 8.20
CA SER A 10 5.34 16.81 6.89
C SER A 10 5.69 15.69 5.91
N ILE A 11 6.95 15.24 5.89
CA ILE A 11 7.37 14.10 5.06
C ILE A 11 6.73 12.80 5.54
N GLY A 12 6.68 12.54 6.85
CA GLY A 12 6.02 11.37 7.40
C GLY A 12 4.54 11.29 7.02
N ALA A 13 3.81 12.40 7.18
CA ALA A 13 2.39 12.48 6.81
C ALA A 13 2.18 12.26 5.31
N MET A 14 3.04 12.83 4.45
CA MET A 14 2.99 12.63 3.01
C MET A 14 3.26 11.16 2.64
N SER A 15 4.28 10.54 3.24
CA SER A 15 4.62 9.14 2.99
C SER A 15 3.47 8.19 3.34
N VAL A 16 2.81 8.41 4.49
CA VAL A 16 1.62 7.61 4.90
C VAL A 16 0.49 7.77 3.88
N GLY A 17 0.21 8.98 3.42
CA GLY A 17 -0.82 9.22 2.39
C GLY A 17 -0.51 8.51 1.06
N ILE A 18 0.75 8.54 0.62
CA ILE A 18 1.19 7.84 -0.59
C ILE A 18 1.10 6.31 -0.41
N ALA A 19 1.48 5.80 0.76
CA ALA A 19 1.41 4.38 1.06
C ALA A 19 -0.04 3.87 1.05
N GLN A 20 -0.98 4.61 1.65
CA GLN A 20 -2.41 4.31 1.58
C GLN A 20 -2.94 4.29 0.15
N ALA A 21 -2.63 5.32 -0.65
CA ALA A 21 -3.06 5.38 -2.05
C ALA A 21 -2.48 4.21 -2.88
N SER A 22 -1.26 3.78 -2.56
CA SER A 22 -0.60 2.64 -3.21
C SER A 22 -1.30 1.33 -2.86
N LEU A 23 -1.68 1.13 -1.59
CA LEU A 23 -2.46 -0.02 -1.16
C LEU A 23 -3.84 -0.07 -1.83
N ASP A 24 -4.55 1.04 -1.90
CA ASP A 24 -5.88 1.11 -2.52
C ASP A 24 -5.82 0.74 -4.01
N ALA A 25 -4.82 1.28 -4.72
CA ALA A 25 -4.57 0.96 -6.12
C ALA A 25 -4.21 -0.51 -6.33
N ALA A 26 -3.34 -1.06 -5.47
CA ALA A 26 -2.95 -2.47 -5.52
C ALA A 26 -4.14 -3.41 -5.25
N LEU A 27 -4.96 -3.10 -4.24
CA LEU A 27 -6.18 -3.87 -3.91
C LEU A 27 -7.16 -3.87 -5.07
N LYS A 28 -7.40 -2.71 -5.68
CA LYS A 28 -8.28 -2.60 -6.86
C LYS A 28 -7.75 -3.47 -8.00
N TYR A 29 -6.49 -3.31 -8.37
CA TYR A 29 -5.90 -4.05 -9.48
C TYR A 29 -5.85 -5.56 -9.21
N ALA A 30 -5.55 -5.98 -7.98
CA ALA A 30 -5.49 -7.39 -7.62
C ALA A 30 -6.84 -8.11 -7.79
N ARG A 31 -7.96 -7.39 -7.59
CA ARG A 31 -9.32 -7.91 -7.80
C ARG A 31 -9.72 -7.92 -9.28
N GLU A 32 -9.26 -6.95 -10.07
CA GLU A 32 -9.60 -6.83 -11.49
C GLU A 32 -8.76 -7.77 -12.37
N ARG A 33 -7.47 -7.92 -12.06
CA ARG A 33 -6.55 -8.73 -12.86
C ARG A 33 -6.80 -10.23 -12.65
N LYS A 34 -7.05 -10.94 -13.74
CA LYS A 34 -7.21 -12.41 -13.74
C LYS A 34 -6.02 -13.10 -14.39
N GLN A 35 -5.57 -14.19 -13.79
CA GLN A 35 -4.56 -15.08 -14.34
C GLN A 35 -4.71 -16.49 -13.78
N PHE A 36 -4.33 -17.50 -14.57
CA PHE A 36 -4.51 -18.91 -14.20
C PHE A 36 -5.95 -19.24 -13.78
N GLY A 37 -6.93 -18.63 -14.47
CA GLY A 37 -8.36 -18.91 -14.27
C GLY A 37 -9.06 -18.16 -13.13
N LYS A 38 -8.37 -17.33 -12.33
CA LYS A 38 -8.97 -16.61 -11.20
C LYS A 38 -8.37 -15.22 -10.97
N ALA A 39 -8.96 -14.41 -10.09
CA ALA A 39 -8.40 -13.09 -9.77
C ALA A 39 -7.06 -13.26 -9.03
N ILE A 40 -6.10 -12.37 -9.28
CA ILE A 40 -4.78 -12.51 -8.63
C ILE A 40 -4.85 -12.29 -7.11
N ALA A 41 -5.87 -11.58 -6.62
CA ALA A 41 -6.19 -11.46 -5.21
C ALA A 41 -6.50 -12.79 -4.50
N GLU A 42 -6.76 -13.88 -5.25
CA GLU A 42 -7.02 -15.21 -4.70
C GLU A 42 -5.76 -16.08 -4.55
N PHE A 43 -4.57 -15.55 -4.90
CA PHE A 43 -3.31 -16.23 -4.62
C PHE A 43 -2.75 -15.77 -3.27
N GLN A 44 -2.38 -16.72 -2.40
CA GLN A 44 -1.87 -16.43 -1.05
C GLN A 44 -0.67 -15.48 -1.06
N ALA A 45 0.24 -15.61 -2.03
CA ALA A 45 1.38 -14.71 -2.15
C ALA A 45 0.96 -13.23 -2.29
N ILE A 46 -0.07 -12.95 -3.10
CA ILE A 46 -0.61 -11.60 -3.27
C ILE A 46 -1.33 -11.15 -2.00
N GLN A 47 -2.05 -12.05 -1.33
CA GLN A 47 -2.73 -11.73 -0.07
C GLN A 47 -1.74 -11.35 1.03
N PHE A 48 -0.61 -12.05 1.16
CA PHE A 48 0.43 -11.71 2.12
C PHE A 48 1.05 -10.35 1.81
N GLN A 49 1.40 -10.07 0.55
CA GLN A 49 1.92 -8.76 0.17
C GLN A 49 0.95 -7.62 0.52
N LEU A 50 -0.34 -7.79 0.26
CA LEU A 50 -1.37 -6.79 0.59
C LEU A 50 -1.57 -6.65 2.11
N ALA A 51 -1.46 -7.74 2.86
CA ALA A 51 -1.55 -7.72 4.33
C ALA A 51 -0.34 -7.02 4.96
N ASP A 52 0.87 -7.28 4.46
CA ASP A 52 2.09 -6.63 4.91
C ASP A 52 2.02 -5.12 4.61
N MET A 53 1.61 -4.74 3.39
CA MET A 53 1.40 -3.33 3.04
C MET A 53 0.40 -2.65 3.98
N ALA A 54 -0.70 -3.30 4.33
CA ALA A 54 -1.70 -2.74 5.23
C ALA A 54 -1.23 -2.64 6.69
N THR A 55 -0.25 -3.45 7.09
CA THR A 55 0.29 -3.47 8.45
C THR A 55 1.39 -2.42 8.65
N GLU A 56 2.15 -2.12 7.60
CA GLU A 56 3.28 -1.17 7.63
C GLU A 56 2.88 0.30 7.42
N ILE A 57 1.62 0.57 7.05
CA ILE A 57 1.04 1.93 6.95
C ILE A 57 0.68 2.45 8.34
#